data_AF-A0A951GEP3-F1
#
_entry.id   AF-A0A951GEP3-F1
#
_cell.length_a   1.000
_cell.length_b   1.000
_cell.length_c   1.000
_cell.angle_alpha   90.00
_cell.angle_beta   90.00
_cell.angle_gamma   90.00
#
_symmetry.space_group_name_H-M   'P 1'
#
loop_
_entity.id
_entity.type
_entity.pdbx_description
1 polymer ?
#
loop_
_entity_poly.entity_id
_entity_poly.type
_entity_poly.pdbx_seq_one_letter_code
_entity_poly.pdbx_strand_id
1 'polypeptide(L)'
;PHLVRPNGVLAPGGDRVPAGFGWLGVTPRALALVAEGMNAVVNEQGGTAYAARIPNPGLAMGGKSGTSQVRHISDYERAHGVRKVRQVPWKQRDHALFVAFAPVSAPRYVCATVVEHGGTSGGGGSAVAAPICRDILLEVQRRDPSRRVPAENGVAALDTARNQPGPRGG
;
A
#
# COMPACT_ATOMS: atom_id res chain seq x y z
N PRO A 1 7.19 1.94 9.66
CA PRO A 1 6.31 2.46 8.59
C PRO A 1 5.62 3.76 9.03
N HIS A 2 6.01 4.89 8.45
CA HIS A 2 5.46 6.19 8.83
C HIS A 2 4.05 6.35 8.26
N LEU A 3 3.05 6.42 9.16
CA LEU A 3 1.62 6.47 8.88
C LEU A 3 1.14 7.93 8.80
N VAL A 4 0.28 8.23 7.82
CA VAL A 4 -0.43 9.51 7.69
C VAL A 4 -1.49 9.63 8.80
N ARG A 5 -1.62 10.82 9.40
CA ARG A 5 -2.57 11.16 10.49
C ARG A 5 -3.96 11.58 9.94
N PRO A 6 -5.01 11.68 10.80
CA PRO A 6 -6.44 11.71 10.41
C PRO A 6 -6.90 12.87 9.50
N ASN A 7 -6.08 13.90 9.31
CA ASN A 7 -6.49 15.16 8.66
C ASN A 7 -5.72 15.46 7.36
N GLY A 8 -5.02 14.48 6.78
CA GLY A 8 -4.38 14.64 5.46
C GLY A 8 -3.17 15.59 5.40
N VAL A 9 -2.72 16.14 6.53
CA VAL A 9 -1.48 16.94 6.60
C VAL A 9 -0.32 16.03 6.97
N LEU A 10 0.67 15.93 6.07
CA LEU A 10 1.96 15.31 6.35
C LEU A 10 2.66 16.10 7.46
N ALA A 11 3.18 15.40 8.48
CA ALA A 11 3.94 16.06 9.53
C ALA A 11 5.15 16.82 8.92
N PRO A 12 5.50 18.02 9.41
CA PRO A 12 6.76 18.65 9.06
C PRO A 12 7.89 17.68 9.43
N GLY A 13 8.64 17.20 8.43
CA GLY A 13 9.63 16.13 8.58
C GLY A 13 9.27 14.77 7.96
N GLY A 14 8.11 14.64 7.31
CA GLY A 14 7.80 13.50 6.42
C GLY A 14 8.68 13.45 5.16
N ASP A 15 9.40 14.53 4.87
CA ASP A 15 10.25 14.71 3.69
C ASP A 15 11.70 14.28 3.92
N ARG A 16 12.02 13.71 5.09
CA ARG A 16 13.32 13.10 5.31
C ARG A 16 13.40 11.82 4.48
N VAL A 17 13.91 11.94 3.25
CA VAL A 17 14.43 10.80 2.50
C VAL A 17 15.44 10.13 3.43
N PRO A 18 15.19 8.88 3.90
CA PRO A 18 16.15 8.19 4.73
C PRO A 18 17.48 8.19 4.00
N ALA A 19 18.60 8.40 4.73
CA ALA A 19 19.92 8.04 4.22
C ALA A 19 19.77 6.63 3.62
N GLY A 20 20.10 6.48 2.33
CA GLY A 20 19.55 5.43 1.46
C GLY A 20 19.38 4.08 2.13
N PHE A 21 18.29 3.38 1.82
CA PHE A 21 18.01 2.07 2.39
C PHE A 21 19.22 1.16 2.24
N GLY A 22 19.65 0.53 3.35
CA GLY A 22 20.72 -0.46 3.32
C GLY A 22 20.39 -1.56 2.31
N TRP A 23 21.42 -2.08 1.64
CA TRP A 23 21.22 -3.15 0.68
C TRP A 23 20.59 -4.38 1.36
N LEU A 24 19.47 -4.84 0.81
CA LEU A 24 18.64 -5.93 1.36
C LEU A 24 19.23 -7.33 1.19
N GLY A 25 20.42 -7.48 0.61
CA GLY A 25 20.97 -8.80 0.28
C GLY A 25 20.34 -9.44 -0.97
N VAL A 26 19.47 -8.72 -1.69
CA VAL A 26 18.70 -9.24 -2.82
C VAL A 26 19.38 -8.83 -4.13
N THR A 27 19.56 -9.79 -5.04
CA THR A 27 20.11 -9.52 -6.36
C THR A 27 19.10 -8.80 -7.25
N PRO A 28 19.53 -7.94 -8.19
CA PRO A 28 18.62 -7.31 -9.15
C PRO A 28 17.75 -8.32 -9.92
N ARG A 29 18.33 -9.48 -10.26
CA ARG A 29 17.60 -10.58 -10.92
C ARG A 29 16.50 -11.16 -10.06
N ALA A 30 16.76 -11.43 -8.77
CA ALA A 30 15.74 -11.94 -7.86
C ALA A 30 14.61 -10.93 -7.68
N LEU A 31 14.94 -9.64 -7.57
CA LEU A 31 13.95 -8.57 -7.49
C LEU A 31 13.09 -8.47 -8.76
N ALA A 32 13.71 -8.60 -9.94
CA ALA A 32 12.99 -8.61 -11.21
C ALA A 32 11.98 -9.77 -11.30
N LEU A 33 12.38 -10.99 -10.92
CA LEU A 33 11.48 -12.15 -10.90
C LEU A 33 10.29 -11.95 -9.95
N VAL A 34 10.52 -11.34 -8.79
CA VAL A 34 9.44 -11.01 -7.85
C VAL A 34 8.49 -9.98 -8.46
N ALA A 35 9.03 -8.93 -9.08
CA ALA A 35 8.23 -7.90 -9.74
C ALA A 35 7.40 -8.47 -10.91
N GLU A 36 7.99 -9.36 -11.71
CA GLU A 36 7.32 -10.10 -12.78
C GLU A 36 6.18 -10.96 -12.22
N GLY A 37 6.42 -11.73 -11.16
CA GLY A 37 5.37 -12.53 -10.51
C GLY A 37 4.22 -11.66 -9.97
N MET A 38 4.54 -10.51 -9.37
CA MET A 38 3.53 -9.56 -8.91
C MET A 38 2.77 -8.89 -10.07
N ASN A 39 3.42 -8.67 -11.21
CA ASN A 39 2.79 -8.21 -12.43
C ASN A 39 1.82 -9.27 -12.98
N ALA A 40 2.24 -10.54 -13.07
CA ALA A 40 1.43 -11.65 -13.54
C ALA A 40 0.14 -11.85 -12.72
N VAL A 41 0.24 -11.71 -11.39
CA VAL A 41 -0.92 -11.78 -10.48
C VAL A 41 -2.05 -10.82 -10.88
N VAL A 42 -1.72 -9.64 -11.41
CA VAL A 42 -2.67 -8.57 -11.71
C VAL A 42 -2.97 -8.46 -13.20
N ASN A 43 -2.00 -8.68 -14.08
CA ASN A 43 -2.12 -8.32 -15.50
C ASN A 43 -2.22 -9.51 -16.46
N GLU A 44 -1.94 -10.73 -16.01
CA GLU A 44 -2.11 -11.94 -16.84
C GLU A 44 -3.48 -12.58 -16.64
N GLN A 45 -4.03 -13.13 -17.72
CA GLN A 45 -5.28 -13.88 -17.67
C GLN A 45 -5.10 -15.14 -16.82
N GLY A 46 -5.93 -15.30 -15.79
CA GLY A 46 -5.76 -16.34 -14.77
C GLY A 46 -5.02 -15.88 -13.51
N GLY A 47 -4.47 -14.66 -13.51
CA GLY A 47 -3.89 -14.03 -12.33
C GLY A 47 -4.93 -13.83 -11.22
N THR A 48 -4.55 -14.10 -9.96
CA THR A 48 -5.48 -14.08 -8.82
C THR A 48 -6.13 -12.73 -8.53
N ALA A 49 -5.61 -11.63 -9.08
CA ALA A 49 -6.14 -10.28 -8.94
C ALA A 49 -6.44 -9.60 -10.28
N TYR A 50 -6.61 -10.37 -11.36
CA TYR A 50 -6.80 -9.86 -12.72
C TYR A 50 -7.95 -8.86 -12.91
N ALA A 51 -9.03 -9.03 -12.13
CA ALA A 51 -10.18 -8.12 -12.14
C ALA A 51 -9.86 -6.72 -11.59
N ALA A 52 -8.81 -6.58 -10.79
CA ALA A 52 -8.39 -5.32 -10.19
C ALA A 52 -7.35 -4.56 -11.02
N ARG A 53 -6.97 -5.05 -12.21
CA ARG A 53 -5.94 -4.38 -13.03
C ARG A 53 -6.32 -2.96 -13.42
N ILE A 54 -5.30 -2.14 -13.64
CA ILE A 54 -5.44 -0.84 -14.30
C ILE A 54 -5.32 -1.09 -15.81
N PRO A 55 -6.36 -0.85 -16.64
CA PRO A 55 -6.32 -1.21 -18.05
C PRO A 55 -5.28 -0.45 -18.88
N ASN A 56 -4.88 0.75 -18.45
CA ASN A 56 -3.86 1.53 -19.13
C ASN A 56 -2.46 0.93 -18.83
N PRO A 57 -1.73 0.41 -19.83
CA PRO A 57 -0.41 -0.20 -19.61
C PRO A 57 0.63 0.76 -19.00
N GLY A 58 0.55 2.05 -19.32
CA GLY A 58 1.45 3.07 -18.77
C GLY A 58 1.23 3.36 -17.27
N LEU A 59 0.10 2.90 -16.72
CA LEU A 59 -0.28 3.05 -15.31
C LEU A 59 -0.48 1.69 -14.62
N ALA A 60 -0.09 0.60 -15.28
CA ALA A 60 -0.27 -0.75 -14.79
C ALA A 60 0.35 -0.93 -13.40
N MET A 61 -0.29 -1.74 -12.55
CA MET A 61 0.19 -2.05 -11.22
C MET A 61 0.54 -3.53 -11.10
N GLY A 62 1.55 -3.84 -10.30
CA GLY A 62 1.86 -5.20 -9.86
C GLY A 62 1.43 -5.35 -8.39
N GLY A 63 0.99 -6.55 -7.98
CA GLY A 63 0.51 -6.73 -6.62
C GLY A 63 0.42 -8.17 -6.16
N LYS A 64 0.16 -8.35 -4.87
CA LYS A 64 -0.08 -9.65 -4.25
C LYS A 64 -1.24 -9.59 -3.27
N SER A 65 -2.13 -10.56 -3.43
CA SER A 65 -3.27 -10.83 -2.55
C SER A 65 -2.86 -11.74 -1.39
N GLY A 66 -3.43 -11.44 -0.22
CA GLY A 66 -3.35 -12.25 0.99
C GLY A 66 -4.67 -12.23 1.76
N THR A 67 -4.82 -13.21 2.65
CA THR A 67 -5.93 -13.32 3.59
C THR A 67 -5.34 -13.70 4.95
N SER A 68 -5.70 -13.00 6.02
CA SER A 68 -5.24 -13.31 7.38
C SER A 68 -6.41 -13.88 8.18
N GLN A 69 -6.24 -15.10 8.69
CA GLN A 69 -7.29 -15.80 9.42
C GLN A 69 -7.44 -15.27 10.84
N VAL A 70 -8.69 -15.03 11.28
CA VAL A 70 -8.99 -14.49 12.61
C VAL A 70 -9.25 -15.60 13.64
N ARG A 71 -9.41 -16.85 13.21
CA ARG A 71 -9.65 -18.01 14.09
C ARG A 71 -8.92 -19.26 13.63
N HIS A 72 -8.72 -20.19 14.55
CA HIS A 72 -8.31 -21.54 14.22
C HIS A 72 -9.45 -22.27 13.48
N ILE A 73 -9.14 -22.86 12.33
CA ILE A 73 -10.01 -23.80 11.62
C ILE A 73 -9.60 -25.20 12.08
N SER A 74 -10.50 -25.90 12.77
CA SER A 74 -10.25 -27.27 13.24
C SER A 74 -10.05 -28.24 12.06
N ASP A 75 -9.34 -29.33 12.28
CA ASP A 75 -9.13 -30.35 11.24
C ASP A 75 -10.46 -30.96 10.77
N TYR A 76 -11.43 -31.08 11.68
CA TYR A 76 -12.80 -31.47 11.37
C TYR A 76 -13.46 -30.49 10.38
N GLU A 77 -13.36 -29.17 10.61
CA GLU A 77 -13.90 -28.15 9.70
C GLU A 77 -13.18 -28.11 8.35
N ARG A 78 -11.87 -28.43 8.29
CA ARG A 78 -11.18 -28.56 7.00
C ARG A 78 -11.66 -29.79 6.23
N ALA A 79 -11.88 -30.91 6.92
CA ALA A 79 -12.29 -32.18 6.32
C ALA A 79 -13.76 -32.18 5.86
N HIS A 80 -14.65 -31.47 6.56
CA HIS A 80 -16.09 -31.45 6.27
C HIS A 80 -16.56 -30.20 5.50
N GLY A 81 -15.62 -29.36 5.07
CA GLY A 81 -15.88 -28.11 4.37
C GLY A 81 -16.00 -26.91 5.31
N VAL A 82 -15.25 -25.86 5.01
CA VAL A 82 -15.28 -24.63 5.79
C VAL A 82 -16.65 -23.96 5.62
N ARG A 83 -17.24 -23.50 6.73
CA ARG A 83 -18.51 -22.75 6.75
C ARG A 83 -18.56 -21.70 5.64
N LYS A 84 -19.65 -21.67 4.86
CA LYS A 84 -19.85 -20.62 3.84
C LYS A 84 -19.80 -19.25 4.52
N VAL A 85 -19.24 -18.25 3.86
CA VAL A 85 -19.03 -16.87 4.38
C VAL A 85 -20.24 -16.29 5.11
N ARG A 86 -21.44 -16.49 4.56
CA ARG A 86 -22.71 -16.00 5.13
C ARG A 86 -23.07 -16.65 6.47
N GLN A 87 -22.47 -17.80 6.78
CA GLN A 87 -22.63 -18.58 8.01
C GLN A 87 -21.51 -18.29 9.02
N VAL A 88 -20.49 -17.50 8.63
CA VAL A 88 -19.42 -17.06 9.52
C VAL A 88 -19.80 -15.70 10.11
N PRO A 89 -19.95 -15.60 11.45
CA PRO A 89 -20.16 -14.32 12.12
C PRO A 89 -19.12 -13.28 11.69
N TRP A 90 -19.52 -12.02 11.52
CA TRP A 90 -18.64 -10.94 11.04
C TRP A 90 -17.28 -10.90 11.76
N LYS A 91 -17.29 -10.95 13.09
CA LYS A 91 -16.09 -10.94 13.96
C LYS A 91 -15.15 -12.15 13.76
N GLN A 92 -15.61 -13.19 13.07
CA GLN A 92 -14.86 -14.42 12.81
C GLN A 92 -14.43 -14.54 11.34
N ARG A 93 -14.67 -13.50 10.52
CA ARG A 93 -14.23 -13.45 9.13
C ARG A 93 -12.77 -13.05 9.04
N ASP A 94 -12.09 -13.63 8.06
CA ASP A 94 -10.70 -13.32 7.76
C ASP A 94 -10.52 -11.83 7.40
N HIS A 95 -9.32 -11.30 7.51
CA HIS A 95 -8.97 -9.99 6.98
C HIS A 95 -8.53 -10.11 5.52
N ALA A 96 -8.91 -9.16 4.68
CA ALA A 96 -8.46 -9.07 3.30
C ALA A 96 -7.24 -8.16 3.20
N LEU A 97 -6.17 -8.66 2.57
CA LEU A 97 -4.92 -7.91 2.40
C LEU A 97 -4.55 -7.82 0.92
N PHE A 98 -4.04 -6.66 0.53
CA PHE A 98 -3.42 -6.48 -0.78
C PHE A 98 -2.26 -5.50 -0.68
N VAL A 99 -1.13 -5.85 -1.31
CA VAL A 99 0.02 -4.97 -1.46
C VAL A 99 0.32 -4.83 -2.94
N ALA A 100 0.53 -3.61 -3.39
CA ALA A 100 0.79 -3.31 -4.79
C ALA A 100 1.74 -2.13 -4.98
N PHE A 101 2.37 -2.09 -6.14
CA PHE A 101 3.20 -0.99 -6.61
C PHE A 101 2.81 -0.57 -8.03
N ALA A 102 3.06 0.69 -8.37
CA ALA A 102 2.81 1.22 -9.71
C ALA A 102 3.71 2.44 -10.04
N PRO A 103 3.96 2.73 -11.32
CA PRO A 103 3.75 1.85 -12.48
C PRO A 103 4.64 0.59 -12.43
N VAL A 104 4.27 -0.50 -13.10
CA VAL A 104 5.10 -1.72 -13.18
C VAL A 104 6.45 -1.46 -13.84
N SER A 105 6.46 -0.65 -14.91
CA SER A 105 7.67 -0.36 -15.71
C SER A 105 8.69 0.50 -14.97
N ALA A 106 8.24 1.37 -14.07
CA ALA A 106 9.08 2.24 -13.26
C ALA A 106 8.39 2.47 -11.92
N PRO A 107 8.54 1.54 -10.95
CA PRO A 107 7.84 1.61 -9.66
C PRO A 107 8.15 2.91 -8.91
N ARG A 108 7.10 3.66 -8.55
CA ARG A 108 7.22 4.95 -7.81
C ARG A 108 6.32 5.01 -6.59
N TYR A 109 5.20 4.30 -6.64
CA TYR A 109 4.18 4.30 -5.59
C TYR A 109 3.97 2.89 -5.07
N VAL A 110 3.74 2.77 -3.76
CA VAL A 110 3.34 1.53 -3.10
C VAL A 110 2.06 1.79 -2.32
N CYS A 111 1.15 0.82 -2.34
CA CYS A 111 -0.07 0.81 -1.54
C CYS A 111 -0.20 -0.52 -0.83
N ALA A 112 -0.48 -0.48 0.48
CA ALA A 112 -0.85 -1.64 1.27
C ALA A 112 -2.22 -1.38 1.88
N THR A 113 -3.19 -2.23 1.57
CA THR A 113 -4.56 -2.14 2.09
C THR A 113 -4.86 -3.36 2.94
N VAL A 114 -5.43 -3.11 4.12
CA VAL A 114 -6.01 -4.12 4.99
C VAL A 114 -7.48 -3.77 5.19
N VAL A 115 -8.37 -4.71 4.91
CA VAL A 115 -9.79 -4.59 5.22
C VAL A 115 -10.13 -5.61 6.30
N GLU A 116 -10.32 -5.11 7.51
CA GLU A 116 -10.72 -5.90 8.66
C GLU A 116 -12.04 -6.61 8.39
N HIS A 117 -12.08 -7.90 8.67
CA HIS A 117 -13.24 -8.78 8.48
C HIS A 117 -13.81 -8.77 7.03
N GLY A 118 -13.05 -8.23 6.07
CA GLY A 118 -13.41 -8.16 4.65
C GLY A 118 -13.08 -9.44 3.88
N GLY A 119 -12.44 -10.41 4.54
CA GLY A 119 -12.12 -11.71 4.01
C GLY A 119 -13.26 -12.72 4.12
N THR A 120 -13.17 -13.73 3.30
CA THR A 120 -13.98 -14.94 3.29
C THR A 120 -13.06 -16.11 3.64
N SER A 121 -13.60 -17.26 4.06
CA SER A 121 -12.78 -18.44 4.35
C SER A 121 -11.89 -18.80 3.15
N GLY A 122 -10.62 -18.42 3.21
CA GLY A 122 -9.64 -18.63 2.13
C GLY A 122 -9.61 -17.58 1.02
N GLY A 123 -10.22 -16.40 1.17
CA GLY A 123 -10.27 -15.38 0.11
C GLY A 123 -10.58 -13.96 0.60
N GLY A 124 -10.54 -12.97 -0.30
CA GLY A 124 -10.93 -11.58 -0.01
C GLY A 124 -9.88 -10.55 -0.36
N GLY A 125 -8.58 -10.86 -0.30
CA GLY A 125 -7.52 -9.93 -0.70
C GLY A 125 -7.72 -9.39 -2.12
N SER A 126 -7.92 -10.27 -3.09
CA SER A 126 -8.14 -9.91 -4.50
C SER A 126 -9.50 -9.27 -4.79
N ALA A 127 -10.55 -9.67 -4.06
CA ALA A 127 -11.92 -9.25 -4.36
C ALA A 127 -12.32 -7.96 -3.63
N VAL A 128 -11.69 -7.67 -2.49
CA VAL A 128 -12.06 -6.56 -1.59
C VAL A 128 -10.92 -5.56 -1.47
N ALA A 129 -9.71 -6.00 -1.12
CA ALA A 129 -8.59 -5.08 -0.90
C ALA A 129 -7.93 -4.61 -2.22
N ALA A 130 -7.85 -5.47 -3.23
CA ALA A 130 -7.21 -5.11 -4.50
C ALA A 130 -7.90 -3.99 -5.29
N PRO A 131 -9.25 -3.92 -5.40
CA PRO A 131 -9.93 -2.79 -6.04
C PRO A 131 -9.68 -1.45 -5.33
N ILE A 132 -9.58 -1.47 -3.99
CA ILE A 132 -9.25 -0.27 -3.21
C ILE A 132 -7.82 0.20 -3.53
N CYS A 133 -6.85 -0.73 -3.51
CA CYS A 133 -5.48 -0.42 -3.93
C CYS A 133 -5.41 0.11 -5.37
N ARG A 134 -6.18 -0.48 -6.30
CA ARG A 134 -6.26 -0.03 -7.70
C ARG A 134 -6.66 1.44 -7.79
N ASP A 135 -7.74 1.82 -7.12
CA ASP A 135 -8.28 3.18 -7.23
C ASP A 135 -7.32 4.20 -6.61
N ILE A 136 -6.70 3.87 -5.47
CA ILE A 136 -5.66 4.69 -4.84
C ILE A 136 -4.44 4.85 -5.76
N LEU A 137 -3.92 3.74 -6.31
CA LEU A 137 -2.74 3.76 -7.17
C LEU A 137 -3.01 4.43 -8.52
N LEU A 138 -4.21 4.31 -9.07
CA LEU A 138 -4.61 5.03 -10.27
C LEU A 138 -4.64 6.54 -10.01
N GLU A 139 -5.26 6.95 -8.91
CA GLU A 139 -5.42 8.37 -8.59
C GLU A 139 -4.10 9.03 -8.20
N VAL A 140 -3.25 8.36 -7.42
CA VAL A 140 -1.93 8.92 -7.06
C VAL A 140 -1.03 9.09 -8.28
N GLN A 141 -1.08 8.17 -9.25
CA GLN A 141 -0.33 8.29 -10.51
C GLN A 141 -0.84 9.47 -11.36
N ARG A 142 -2.15 9.74 -11.36
CA ARG A 142 -2.73 10.92 -12.04
C ARG A 142 -2.30 12.23 -11.41
N ARG A 143 -2.22 12.27 -10.07
CA ARG A 143 -1.82 13.47 -9.31
C ARG A 143 -0.31 13.70 -9.28
N ASP A 144 0.45 12.62 -9.43
CA ASP A 144 1.91 12.54 -9.39
C ASP A 144 2.56 13.42 -8.29
N PRO A 145 2.19 13.25 -7.01
CA PRO A 145 2.71 14.10 -5.93
C PRO A 145 4.23 13.96 -5.75
N SER A 146 4.85 12.86 -6.19
CA SER A 146 6.30 12.70 -6.08
C SER A 146 7.11 13.56 -7.07
N ARG A 147 6.46 14.23 -8.03
CA ARG A 147 7.08 15.30 -8.82
C ARG A 147 7.07 16.66 -8.13
N ARG A 148 6.28 16.83 -7.06
CA ARG A 148 6.30 18.05 -6.26
C ARG A 148 7.54 18.00 -5.38
N VAL A 149 8.61 18.65 -5.82
CA VAL A 149 9.69 19.04 -4.90
C VAL A 149 9.05 19.95 -3.85
N PRO A 150 9.12 19.64 -2.53
CA PRO A 150 8.71 20.60 -1.52
C PRO A 150 9.51 21.87 -1.76
N ALA A 151 8.84 22.99 -2.04
CA ALA A 151 9.54 24.26 -2.22
C ALA A 151 10.42 24.48 -1.00
N GLU A 152 11.72 24.65 -1.25
CA GLU A 152 12.81 24.66 -0.26
C GLU A 152 12.71 25.85 0.73
N ASN A 153 11.66 26.67 0.59
CA ASN A 153 11.53 27.99 1.19
C ASN A 153 10.46 28.09 2.29
N GLY A 154 9.89 26.98 2.77
CA GLY A 154 8.84 27.02 3.79
C GLY A 154 9.31 27.06 5.26
N VAL A 155 10.52 26.56 5.54
CA VAL A 155 10.97 26.34 6.94
C VAL A 155 11.96 27.41 7.42
N ALA A 156 12.76 27.99 6.51
CA ALA A 156 13.75 29.02 6.86
C ALA A 156 13.11 30.37 7.28
N ALA A 157 11.90 30.68 6.76
CA ALA A 157 11.22 31.94 7.05
C ALA A 157 10.57 31.99 8.44
N LEU A 158 10.32 30.84 9.08
CA LEU A 158 9.73 30.78 10.42
C LEU A 158 10.79 30.79 11.54
N ASP A 159 12.03 30.40 11.24
CA ASP A 159 13.12 30.34 12.21
C ASP A 159 13.83 31.70 12.39
N THR A 160 13.86 32.52 11.33
CA THR A 160 14.42 33.89 11.38
C THR A 160 13.54 34.86 12.18
N ALA A 161 12.24 34.60 12.33
CA ALA A 161 11.33 35.42 13.13
C ALA A 161 11.42 35.13 14.65
N ARG A 162 12.00 34.00 15.06
CA ARG A 162 12.11 33.62 16.48
C ARG A 162 13.41 34.03 17.15
N ASN A 163 14.42 34.44 16.37
CA ASN A 163 15.76 34.69 16.88
C ASN A 163 16.26 36.13 16.63
N GLN A 164 15.35 37.11 16.59
CA GLN A 164 15.74 38.51 16.75
C GLN A 164 15.86 38.83 18.24
N PRO A 165 17.05 39.22 18.75
CA PRO A 165 17.15 39.74 20.11
C PRO A 165 16.32 41.01 20.22
N GLY A 166 15.36 41.01 21.15
CA GLY A 166 14.48 42.16 21.40
C GLY A 166 15.26 43.44 21.75
N PRO A 167 14.65 44.62 21.54
CA PRO A 167 15.33 45.89 21.75
C PRO A 167 15.77 46.03 23.21
N ARG A 168 17.08 46.24 23.43
CA ARG A 168 17.62 46.63 24.74
C ARG A 168 17.22 48.09 24.97
N GLY A 169 16.20 48.30 25.80
CA GLY A 169 15.79 49.63 26.24
C GLY A 169 16.32 49.95 27.64
N GLY A 170 16.72 51.21 27.84
CA GLY A 170 16.89 51.87 29.14
C GLY A 170 18.29 51.84 29.72
#